data_AF-A0A5M6D5Y0-F1
#
_entry.id   AF-A0A5M6D5Y0-F1
#
_cell.length_a   1.000
_cell.length_b   1.000
_cell.length_c   1.000
_cell.angle_alpha   90.00
_cell.angle_beta   90.00
_cell.angle_gamma   90.00
#
_symmetry.space_group_name_H-M   'P 1'
#
loop_
_entity.id
_entity.type
_entity.pdbx_description
1 polymer ?
#
loop_
_entity_poly.entity_id
_entity_poly.type
_entity_poly.pdbx_seq_one_letter_code
_entity_poly.pdbx_strand_id
1 'polypeptide(L)'
;MSTLEEYKRIWEQKENAGANQGTITQASLVKIIRNRVQQHTKSALNYFWASFTLQLIVYALLGHVMVKYGQSSRILYLAIAGILLYIPFTIVLLRKFKKLVTEKPVLQSNIDTSLYNYVFGQQALLRSFYHFKKLYEFLLIPSSCAIGVFLVFALYVPGGVHQHWWGAIITFLLSLASCIAAIYAENKKSFILPIKQLQTILDEFEQKD
;
A
#
# COMPACT_ATOMS: atom_id res chain seq x y z
N MET A 1 -12.72 -8.88 -16.55
CA MET A 1 -12.06 -10.21 -16.70
C MET A 1 -12.37 -10.64 -18.13
N SER A 2 -11.36 -10.65 -19.00
CA SER A 2 -11.38 -11.16 -20.40
C SER A 2 -10.16 -10.55 -21.12
N THR A 3 -8.95 -11.04 -20.88
CA THR A 3 -7.82 -10.57 -21.70
C THR A 3 -6.83 -11.68 -21.97
N LEU A 4 -6.38 -12.42 -20.95
CA LEU A 4 -5.30 -13.39 -21.15
C LEU A 4 -5.74 -14.70 -21.84
N GLU A 5 -6.92 -15.23 -21.53
CA GLU A 5 -7.53 -16.33 -22.30
C GLU A 5 -7.90 -15.93 -23.72
N GLU A 6 -8.29 -14.66 -23.91
CA GLU A 6 -8.55 -14.07 -25.22
C GLU A 6 -7.24 -13.98 -26.01
N TYR A 7 -6.13 -13.61 -25.37
CA TYR A 7 -4.80 -13.61 -25.98
C TYR A 7 -4.24 -15.01 -26.24
N LYS A 8 -4.53 -15.99 -25.37
CA LYS A 8 -4.18 -17.41 -25.58
C LYS A 8 -4.98 -18.00 -26.74
N ARG A 9 -6.28 -17.72 -26.83
CA ARG A 9 -7.10 -18.05 -28.01
C ARG A 9 -6.59 -17.37 -29.27
N ILE A 10 -6.24 -16.08 -29.23
CA ILE A 10 -5.68 -15.37 -30.38
C ILE A 10 -4.31 -15.96 -30.79
N TRP A 11 -3.53 -16.45 -29.83
CA TRP A 11 -2.24 -17.12 -30.07
C TRP A 11 -2.43 -18.51 -30.69
N GLU A 12 -3.25 -19.37 -30.10
CA GLU A 12 -3.55 -20.73 -30.61
C GLU A 12 -4.32 -20.71 -31.94
N GLN A 13 -5.21 -19.74 -32.14
CA GLN A 13 -5.99 -19.58 -33.37
C GLN A 13 -5.14 -19.02 -34.52
N LYS A 14 -4.02 -18.36 -34.23
CA LYS A 14 -3.04 -17.88 -35.24
C LYS A 14 -1.90 -18.86 -35.49
N GLU A 15 -1.55 -19.71 -34.54
CA GLU A 15 -0.58 -20.79 -34.73
C GLU A 15 -1.13 -21.87 -35.69
N ASN A 16 -2.44 -22.11 -35.66
CA ASN A 16 -3.13 -23.00 -36.60
C ASN A 16 -3.48 -22.35 -37.96
N ALA A 17 -3.36 -21.02 -38.08
CA ALA A 17 -3.59 -20.30 -39.33
C ALA A 17 -2.24 -20.01 -40.01
N GLY A 18 -1.82 -20.95 -40.86
CA GLY A 18 -0.50 -21.00 -41.46
C GLY A 18 0.08 -19.67 -41.96
N ALA A 19 1.37 -19.51 -41.66
CA ALA A 19 2.38 -18.77 -42.42
C ALA A 19 1.94 -17.44 -43.06
N ASN A 20 2.15 -16.35 -42.30
CA ASN A 20 2.36 -14.94 -42.71
C ASN A 20 1.37 -13.98 -42.04
N GLN A 21 1.65 -13.56 -40.81
CA GLN A 21 1.41 -12.18 -40.35
C GLN A 21 1.91 -11.97 -38.91
N GLY A 22 2.96 -11.15 -38.79
CA GLY A 22 3.35 -10.44 -37.57
C GLY A 22 3.80 -11.33 -36.42
N THR A 23 5.04 -11.81 -36.49
CA THR A 23 5.79 -12.28 -35.32
C THR A 23 5.62 -11.28 -34.17
N ILE A 24 4.82 -11.66 -33.16
CA ILE A 24 4.90 -11.01 -31.85
C ILE A 24 6.30 -11.30 -31.35
N THR A 25 7.20 -10.33 -31.55
CA THR A 25 8.60 -10.43 -31.16
C THR A 25 8.67 -10.56 -29.64
N GLN A 26 9.59 -11.36 -29.10
CA GLN A 26 9.87 -11.46 -27.66
C GLN A 26 9.96 -10.07 -26.98
N ALA A 27 10.45 -9.07 -27.72
CA ALA A 27 10.46 -7.66 -27.35
C ALA A 27 9.07 -7.05 -27.02
N SER A 28 8.01 -7.43 -27.73
CA SER A 28 6.63 -6.98 -27.48
C SER A 28 6.07 -7.57 -26.18
N LEU A 29 6.39 -8.83 -25.89
CA LEU A 29 5.96 -9.53 -24.67
C LEU A 29 6.67 -8.96 -23.43
N VAL A 30 7.97 -8.70 -23.54
CA VAL A 30 8.77 -7.97 -22.53
C VAL A 30 8.20 -6.57 -22.28
N LYS A 31 7.80 -5.85 -23.34
CA LYS A 31 7.23 -4.50 -23.21
C LYS A 31 5.88 -4.51 -22.47
N ILE A 32 5.04 -5.53 -22.70
CA ILE A 32 3.75 -5.68 -22.02
C ILE A 32 3.95 -6.01 -20.54
N ILE A 33 4.82 -6.97 -20.22
CA ILE A 33 5.13 -7.34 -18.83
C ILE A 33 5.74 -6.15 -18.09
N ARG A 34 6.67 -5.43 -18.72
CA ARG A 34 7.26 -4.21 -18.16
C ARG A 34 6.21 -3.13 -17.89
N ASN A 35 5.29 -2.88 -18.83
CA ASN A 35 4.22 -1.92 -18.64
C ASN A 35 3.31 -2.30 -17.45
N ARG A 36 2.99 -3.59 -17.30
CA ARG A 36 2.17 -4.06 -16.19
C ARG A 36 2.89 -3.94 -14.85
N VAL A 37 4.15 -4.32 -14.77
CA VAL A 37 4.98 -4.13 -13.56
C VAL A 37 5.08 -2.64 -13.22
N GLN A 38 5.36 -1.78 -14.20
CA GLN A 38 5.39 -0.32 -14.00
C GLN A 38 4.06 0.24 -13.51
N GLN A 39 2.92 -0.25 -14.00
CA GLN A 39 1.61 0.14 -13.50
C GLN A 39 1.41 -0.24 -12.03
N HIS A 40 1.83 -1.45 -11.63
CA HIS A 40 1.76 -1.88 -10.23
C HIS A 40 2.71 -1.08 -9.33
N THR A 41 3.94 -0.82 -9.78
CA THR A 41 4.89 0.06 -9.07
C THR A 41 4.34 1.48 -8.94
N LYS A 42 3.75 2.05 -10.00
CA LYS A 42 3.13 3.38 -9.96
C LYS A 42 1.97 3.43 -8.97
N SER A 43 1.14 2.38 -8.90
CA SER A 43 0.06 2.31 -7.91
C SER A 43 0.61 2.28 -6.48
N ALA A 44 1.69 1.52 -6.25
CA ALA A 44 2.36 1.49 -4.95
C ALA A 44 2.98 2.85 -4.58
N LEU A 45 3.55 3.57 -5.56
CA LEU A 45 4.08 4.93 -5.37
C LEU A 45 2.98 5.95 -5.07
N ASN A 46 1.85 5.90 -5.76
CA ASN A 46 0.71 6.76 -5.49
C ASN A 46 0.17 6.54 -4.06
N TYR A 47 0.08 5.27 -3.64
CA TYR A 47 -0.28 4.92 -2.27
C TYR A 47 0.72 5.48 -1.25
N PHE A 48 2.02 5.35 -1.53
CA PHE A 48 3.07 5.91 -0.70
C PHE A 48 2.88 7.42 -0.51
N TRP A 49 2.68 8.17 -1.61
CA TRP A 49 2.48 9.62 -1.55
C TRP A 49 1.21 10.01 -0.81
N ALA A 50 0.12 9.28 -1.00
CA ALA A 50 -1.11 9.50 -0.24
C ALA A 50 -0.89 9.29 1.27
N SER A 51 -0.23 8.18 1.66
CA SER A 51 0.07 7.87 3.06
C SER A 51 1.03 8.89 3.69
N PHE A 52 2.06 9.29 2.95
CA PHE A 52 3.02 10.31 3.41
C PHE A 52 2.37 11.69 3.59
N THR A 53 1.51 12.09 2.65
CA THR A 53 0.76 13.36 2.75
C THR A 53 -0.15 13.34 3.98
N LEU A 54 -0.86 12.24 4.22
CA LEU A 54 -1.68 12.07 5.42
C LEU A 54 -0.85 12.19 6.70
N GLN A 55 0.35 11.60 6.75
CA GLN A 55 1.25 11.76 7.91
C GLN A 55 1.65 13.21 8.13
N LEU A 56 1.99 13.96 7.08
CA LEU A 56 2.30 15.40 7.19
C LEU A 56 1.12 16.19 7.75
N ILE A 57 -0.10 15.90 7.30
CA ILE A 57 -1.31 16.52 7.83
C ILE A 57 -1.48 16.19 9.32
N VAL A 58 -1.29 14.94 9.72
CA VAL A 58 -1.37 14.52 11.13
C VAL A 58 -0.31 15.23 11.97
N TYR A 59 0.94 15.30 11.51
CA TYR A 59 2.01 16.02 12.20
C TYR A 59 1.72 17.53 12.32
N ALA A 60 1.19 18.15 11.26
CA ALA A 60 0.80 19.55 11.29
C ALA A 60 -0.35 19.79 12.28
N LEU A 61 -1.36 18.90 12.31
CA LEU A 61 -2.47 18.98 13.25
C LEU A 61 -2.00 18.82 14.70
N LEU A 62 -1.21 17.79 14.99
CA LEU A 62 -0.67 17.56 16.33
C LEU A 62 0.28 18.69 16.76
N GLY A 63 1.10 19.20 15.84
CA GLY A 63 1.94 20.37 16.07
C GLY A 63 1.12 21.62 16.41
N HIS A 64 0.03 21.86 15.67
CA HIS A 64 -0.90 22.95 15.98
C HIS A 64 -1.53 22.78 17.38
N VAL A 65 -1.98 21.57 17.72
CA VAL A 65 -2.54 21.25 19.04
C VAL A 65 -1.51 21.48 20.15
N MET A 66 -0.25 21.09 19.95
CA MET A 66 0.83 21.32 20.91
C MET A 66 1.11 22.82 21.13
N VAL A 67 1.13 23.62 20.06
CA VAL A 67 1.38 25.07 20.18
C VAL A 67 0.19 25.76 20.86
N LYS A 68 -1.04 25.45 20.46
CA LYS A 68 -2.25 26.12 20.96
C LYS A 68 -2.61 25.71 22.40
N TYR A 69 -2.42 24.43 22.75
CA TYR A 69 -2.84 23.87 24.04
C TYR A 69 -1.67 23.41 24.91
N GLY A 70 -0.45 23.89 24.61
CA GLY A 70 0.79 23.43 25.23
C GLY A 70 0.89 23.66 26.75
N GLN A 71 0.05 24.52 27.32
CA GLN A 71 -0.03 24.71 28.77
C GLN A 71 -0.67 23.51 29.49
N SER A 72 -1.49 22.70 28.79
CA SER A 72 -2.09 21.50 29.36
C SER A 72 -1.17 20.31 29.13
N SER A 73 -0.47 19.87 30.19
CA SER A 73 0.46 18.75 30.14
C SER A 73 -0.19 17.48 29.59
N ARG A 74 -1.47 17.25 29.90
CA ARG A 74 -2.21 16.07 29.42
C ARG A 74 -2.37 16.06 27.91
N ILE A 75 -2.75 17.20 27.33
CA ILE A 75 -2.94 17.34 25.87
C ILE A 75 -1.57 17.26 25.18
N LEU A 76 -0.54 17.87 25.77
CA LEU A 76 0.83 17.80 25.28
C LEU A 76 1.33 16.35 25.20
N TYR A 77 1.20 15.57 26.27
CA TYR A 77 1.64 14.17 26.28
C TYR A 77 0.91 13.32 25.25
N LEU A 78 -0.39 13.53 25.06
CA LEU A 78 -1.17 12.82 24.04
C LEU A 78 -0.74 13.19 22.63
N ALA A 79 -0.46 14.47 22.36
CA ALA A 79 0.03 14.92 21.07
C ALA A 79 1.43 14.36 20.78
N ILE A 80 2.33 14.35 21.77
CA ILE A 80 3.66 13.74 21.66
C ILE A 80 3.54 12.23 21.43
N ALA A 81 2.68 11.53 22.17
CA ALA A 81 2.42 10.10 21.98
C ALA A 81 1.89 9.82 20.57
N GLY A 82 1.01 10.68 20.05
CA GLY A 82 0.55 10.64 18.66
C GLY A 82 1.72 10.75 17.68
N ILE A 83 2.61 11.74 17.83
CA ILE A 83 3.78 11.89 16.95
C ILE A 83 4.68 10.65 17.02
N LEU A 84 5.01 10.20 18.24
CA LEU A 84 5.86 9.02 18.46
C LEU A 84 5.28 7.74 17.85
N LEU A 85 3.94 7.61 17.83
CA LEU A 85 3.24 6.49 17.21
C LEU A 85 3.46 6.45 15.68
N TYR A 86 3.51 7.61 15.02
CA TYR A 86 3.65 7.69 13.56
C TYR A 86 5.11 7.67 13.07
N ILE A 87 6.09 8.09 13.88
CA ILE A 87 7.53 8.10 13.51
C ILE A 87 8.03 6.74 12.99
N PRO A 88 7.87 5.60 13.71
CA PRO A 88 8.40 4.33 13.22
C PRO A 88 7.76 3.91 11.91
N PHE A 89 6.49 4.26 11.69
CA PHE A 89 5.79 4.02 10.44
C PHE A 89 6.39 4.85 9.30
N THR A 90 6.60 6.15 9.51
CA THR A 90 7.25 7.04 8.53
C THR A 90 8.64 6.53 8.14
N ILE A 91 9.45 6.11 9.11
CA ILE A 91 10.81 5.61 8.87
C ILE A 91 10.79 4.37 7.97
N VAL A 92 9.95 3.38 8.27
CA VAL A 92 9.92 2.16 7.47
C VAL A 92 9.28 2.40 6.10
N LEU A 93 8.23 3.22 6.03
CA LEU A 93 7.61 3.64 4.78
C LEU A 93 8.65 4.28 3.84
N LEU A 94 9.47 5.20 4.35
CA LEU A 94 10.58 5.83 3.60
C LEU A 94 11.65 4.82 3.18
N ARG A 95 12.05 3.89 4.06
CA ARG A 95 13.05 2.85 3.72
C ARG A 95 12.55 1.95 2.58
N LYS A 96 11.28 1.53 2.63
CA LYS A 96 10.67 0.69 1.58
C LYS A 96 10.51 1.45 0.27
N PHE A 97 10.12 2.72 0.33
CA PHE A 97 10.08 3.60 -0.84
C PHE A 97 11.44 3.79 -1.49
N LYS A 98 12.48 4.06 -0.70
CA LYS A 98 13.85 4.18 -1.21
C LYS A 98 14.25 2.92 -1.98
N LYS A 99 13.97 1.72 -1.45
CA LYS A 99 14.23 0.46 -2.16
C LYS A 99 13.48 0.38 -3.49
N LEU A 100 12.17 0.68 -3.51
CA LEU A 100 11.35 0.66 -4.73
C LEU A 100 11.82 1.62 -5.82
N VAL A 101 12.36 2.79 -5.45
CA VAL A 101 12.84 3.80 -6.40
C VAL A 101 14.27 3.51 -6.88
N THR A 102 15.14 3.00 -6.01
CA THR A 102 16.55 2.72 -6.32
C THR A 102 16.73 1.42 -7.09
N GLU A 103 15.93 0.37 -6.82
CA GLU A 103 16.02 -0.93 -7.50
C GLU A 103 15.29 -0.91 -8.86
N LYS A 104 15.69 -0.02 -9.77
CA LYS A 104 15.35 -0.16 -11.20
C LYS A 104 16.31 -1.19 -11.78
N PRO A 105 15.87 -2.41 -12.13
CA PRO A 105 16.78 -3.39 -12.69
C PRO A 105 17.12 -3.01 -14.12
N VAL A 106 18.41 -2.92 -14.38
CA VAL A 106 18.98 -2.86 -15.73
C VAL A 106 18.89 -4.28 -16.27
N LEU A 107 17.87 -4.58 -17.08
CA LEU A 107 17.81 -5.83 -17.85
C LEU A 107 18.96 -5.80 -18.86
N GLN A 108 20.06 -6.47 -18.55
CA GLN A 108 21.16 -6.70 -19.49
C GLN A 108 21.37 -8.22 -19.71
N SER A 109 21.42 -8.56 -20.99
CA SER A 109 21.93 -9.77 -21.69
C SER A 109 21.26 -11.15 -21.59
N ASN A 110 20.40 -11.51 -20.61
CA ASN A 110 19.70 -12.81 -20.63
C ASN A 110 18.19 -12.66 -20.37
N ILE A 111 17.40 -12.55 -21.44
CA ILE A 111 16.02 -12.03 -21.41
C ILE A 111 15.06 -12.88 -20.56
N ASP A 112 15.11 -14.21 -20.64
CA ASP A 112 14.11 -15.06 -19.96
C ASP A 112 14.42 -15.25 -18.46
N THR A 113 15.68 -15.57 -18.12
CA THR A 113 16.12 -15.68 -16.73
C THR A 113 16.10 -14.31 -16.02
N SER A 114 16.37 -13.21 -16.73
CA SER A 114 16.29 -11.86 -16.13
C SER A 114 14.86 -11.36 -15.94
N LEU A 115 13.90 -11.81 -16.78
CA LEU A 115 12.50 -11.41 -16.66
C LEU A 115 11.81 -12.16 -15.51
N TYR A 116 12.02 -13.47 -15.37
CA TYR A 116 11.52 -14.23 -14.23
C TYR A 116 12.03 -13.65 -12.91
N ASN A 117 13.35 -13.45 -12.79
CA ASN A 117 13.97 -12.86 -11.60
C ASN A 117 13.47 -11.44 -11.31
N TYR A 118 13.17 -10.66 -12.36
CA TYR A 118 12.56 -9.34 -12.22
C TYR A 118 11.14 -9.41 -11.64
N VAL A 119 10.28 -10.25 -12.20
CA VAL A 119 8.89 -10.41 -11.75
C VAL A 119 8.85 -10.97 -10.32
N PHE A 120 9.70 -11.97 -10.03
CA PHE A 120 9.85 -12.56 -8.71
C PHE A 120 10.31 -11.54 -7.67
N GLY A 121 11.34 -10.74 -7.98
CA GLY A 121 11.83 -9.68 -7.09
C GLY A 121 10.75 -8.65 -6.77
N GLN A 122 9.98 -8.22 -7.78
CA GLN A 122 8.87 -7.27 -7.58
C GLN A 122 7.72 -7.87 -6.76
N GLN A 123 7.36 -9.13 -7.00
CA GLN A 123 6.36 -9.83 -6.21
C GLN A 123 6.79 -9.95 -4.73
N ALA A 124 8.04 -10.33 -4.48
CA ALA A 124 8.60 -10.44 -3.13
C ALA A 124 8.60 -9.08 -2.39
N LEU A 125 8.95 -7.99 -3.09
CA LEU A 125 8.88 -6.63 -2.56
C LEU A 125 7.44 -6.22 -2.20
N LEU A 126 6.48 -6.42 -3.10
CA LEU A 126 5.06 -6.11 -2.85
C LEU A 126 4.51 -6.93 -1.68
N ARG A 127 4.83 -8.23 -1.61
CA ARG A 127 4.37 -9.11 -0.53
C ARG A 127 4.96 -8.71 0.82
N SER A 128 6.27 -8.40 0.85
CA SER A 128 6.93 -7.88 2.05
C SER A 128 6.33 -6.56 2.52
N PHE A 129 6.03 -5.65 1.58
CA PHE A 129 5.37 -4.39 1.88
C PHE A 129 3.96 -4.59 2.44
N TYR A 130 3.17 -5.50 1.84
CA TYR A 130 1.82 -5.79 2.28
C TYR A 130 1.78 -6.40 3.69
N HIS A 131 2.66 -7.36 4.00
CA HIS A 131 2.72 -7.96 5.34
C HIS A 131 3.10 -6.93 6.41
N PHE A 132 4.10 -6.08 6.10
CA PHE A 132 4.47 -4.95 6.94
C PHE A 132 3.29 -4.00 7.16
N LYS A 133 2.63 -3.58 6.07
CA LYS A 133 1.46 -2.68 6.11
C LYS A 133 0.38 -3.26 7.03
N LYS A 134 0.02 -4.53 6.88
CA LYS A 134 -1.03 -5.18 7.66
C LYS A 134 -0.74 -5.21 9.16
N LEU A 135 0.49 -5.56 9.55
CA LEU A 135 0.89 -5.58 10.96
C LEU A 135 0.84 -4.16 11.57
N TYR A 136 1.31 -3.17 10.81
CA TYR A 136 1.30 -1.79 11.26
C TYR A 136 -0.10 -1.21 11.32
N GLU A 137 -0.96 -1.47 10.34
CA GLU A 137 -2.37 -1.07 10.36
C GLU A 137 -3.07 -1.60 11.61
N PHE A 138 -2.85 -2.87 11.95
CA PHE A 138 -3.44 -3.49 13.13
C PHE A 138 -3.09 -2.79 14.45
N LEU A 139 -1.87 -2.28 14.60
CA LEU A 139 -1.43 -1.55 15.80
C LEU A 139 -1.72 -0.04 15.74
N LEU A 140 -1.49 0.56 14.57
CA LEU A 140 -1.53 2.00 14.36
C LEU A 140 -2.97 2.53 14.36
N ILE A 141 -3.91 1.83 13.73
CA ILE A 141 -5.30 2.31 13.64
C ILE A 141 -5.95 2.38 15.02
N PRO A 142 -5.98 1.31 15.84
CA PRO A 142 -6.65 1.38 17.14
C PRO A 142 -5.99 2.41 18.05
N SER A 143 -4.66 2.46 18.06
CA SER A 143 -3.90 3.41 18.86
C SER A 143 -4.17 4.86 18.43
N SER A 144 -4.19 5.13 17.12
CA SER A 144 -4.48 6.45 16.58
C SER A 144 -5.92 6.87 16.84
N CYS A 145 -6.90 5.97 16.64
CA CYS A 145 -8.30 6.22 16.97
C CYS A 145 -8.46 6.54 18.47
N ALA A 146 -7.79 5.80 19.35
CA ALA A 146 -7.86 6.04 20.79
C ALA A 146 -7.30 7.42 21.16
N ILE A 147 -6.12 7.77 20.66
CA ILE A 147 -5.51 9.10 20.89
C ILE A 147 -6.39 10.20 20.32
N GLY A 148 -6.91 10.01 19.10
CA GLY A 148 -7.77 10.97 18.42
C GLY A 148 -9.07 11.24 19.18
N VAL A 149 -9.77 10.19 19.62
CA VAL A 149 -10.99 10.34 20.42
C VAL A 149 -10.68 11.03 21.75
N PHE A 150 -9.59 10.66 22.41
CA PHE A 150 -9.22 11.28 23.67
C PHE A 150 -8.92 12.77 23.51
N LEU A 151 -8.19 13.15 22.45
CA LEU A 151 -7.92 14.54 22.12
C LEU A 151 -9.21 15.31 21.79
N VAL A 152 -10.09 14.74 20.97
CA VAL A 152 -11.36 15.39 20.60
C VAL A 152 -12.22 15.65 21.84
N PHE A 153 -12.37 14.65 22.72
CA PHE A 153 -13.14 14.82 23.94
C PHE A 153 -12.48 15.81 24.91
N ALA A 154 -11.14 15.79 25.04
CA ALA A 154 -10.44 16.73 25.89
C ALA A 154 -10.53 18.20 25.40
N LEU A 155 -10.62 18.40 24.08
CA LEU A 155 -10.61 19.73 23.47
C LEU A 155 -12.01 20.32 23.26
N TYR A 156 -13.00 19.48 22.95
CA TYR A 156 -14.31 19.95 22.47
C TYR A 156 -15.48 19.54 23.38
N VAL A 157 -15.29 18.61 24.31
CA VAL A 157 -16.36 18.14 25.19
C VAL A 157 -16.05 18.58 26.64
N PRO A 158 -16.87 19.45 27.26
CA PRO A 158 -16.66 19.81 28.65
C PRO A 158 -16.72 18.56 29.54
N GLY A 159 -15.78 18.43 30.48
CA GLY A 159 -15.64 17.23 31.32
C GLY A 159 -14.89 16.05 30.67
N GLY A 160 -14.69 16.07 29.35
CA GLY A 160 -13.90 15.11 28.60
C GLY A 160 -14.37 13.66 28.70
N VAL A 161 -13.45 12.73 28.46
CA VAL A 161 -13.74 11.27 28.44
C VAL A 161 -14.23 10.77 29.80
N HIS A 162 -13.77 11.36 30.90
CA HIS A 162 -14.12 10.90 32.25
C HIS A 162 -15.61 11.10 32.57
N GLN A 163 -16.22 12.19 32.11
CA GLN A 163 -17.65 12.44 32.31
C GLN A 163 -18.53 11.80 31.23
N HIS A 164 -18.01 11.66 30.00
CA HIS A 164 -18.76 11.15 28.85
C HIS A 164 -18.14 9.87 28.25
N TRP A 165 -17.85 8.89 29.11
CA TRP A 165 -17.18 7.65 28.72
C TRP A 165 -17.95 6.87 27.64
N TRP A 166 -19.28 6.84 27.71
CA TRP A 166 -20.12 6.16 26.71
C TRP A 166 -20.01 6.81 25.32
N GLY A 167 -20.03 8.15 25.28
CA GLY A 167 -19.85 8.90 24.04
C GLY A 167 -18.48 8.61 23.42
N ALA A 168 -17.43 8.59 24.24
CA ALA A 168 -16.08 8.28 23.77
C ALA A 168 -15.97 6.87 23.19
N ILE A 169 -16.59 5.86 23.81
CA ILE A 169 -16.62 4.49 23.29
C ILE A 169 -17.34 4.43 21.94
N ILE A 170 -18.51 5.07 21.81
CA ILE A 170 -19.26 5.09 20.55
C ILE A 170 -18.43 5.75 19.45
N THR A 171 -17.84 6.92 19.71
CA THR A 171 -16.99 7.62 18.74
C THR A 171 -15.79 6.76 18.35
N PHE A 172 -15.14 6.10 19.31
CA PHE A 172 -14.03 5.20 19.05
C PHE A 172 -14.41 4.04 18.14
N LEU A 173 -15.51 3.33 18.44
CA LEU A 173 -15.97 2.22 17.62
C LEU A 173 -16.37 2.66 16.20
N LEU A 174 -17.03 3.82 16.07
CA LEU A 174 -17.38 4.38 14.76
C LEU A 174 -16.13 4.76 13.95
N SER A 175 -15.16 5.43 14.58
CA SER A 175 -13.89 5.76 13.93
C SER A 175 -13.15 4.49 13.50
N LEU A 176 -13.05 3.50 14.39
CA LEU A 176 -12.37 2.24 14.12
C LEU A 176 -13.03 1.47 12.96
N ALA A 177 -14.36 1.34 12.99
CA ALA A 177 -15.12 0.69 11.93
C ALA A 177 -14.93 1.38 10.57
N SER A 178 -14.97 2.72 10.55
CA SER A 178 -14.72 3.51 9.34
C SER A 178 -13.31 3.27 8.78
N CYS A 179 -12.29 3.31 9.62
CA CYS A 179 -10.90 3.05 9.21
C CYS A 179 -10.73 1.62 8.70
N ILE A 180 -11.27 0.61 9.39
CA ILE A 180 -11.18 -0.79 8.97
C ILE A 180 -11.87 -0.99 7.61
N ALA A 181 -13.06 -0.43 7.41
CA ALA A 181 -13.79 -0.56 6.16
C ALA A 181 -13.02 0.07 4.98
N ALA A 182 -12.47 1.28 5.18
CA ALA A 182 -11.66 1.97 4.17
C ALA A 182 -10.41 1.17 3.80
N ILE A 183 -9.72 0.63 4.80
CA ILE A 183 -8.49 -0.16 4.63
C ILE A 183 -8.78 -1.50 3.97
N TYR A 184 -9.90 -2.14 4.30
CA TYR A 184 -10.29 -3.39 3.64
C TYR A 184 -10.56 -3.18 2.14
N ALA A 185 -11.32 -2.13 1.80
CA ALA A 185 -11.60 -1.78 0.41
C ALA A 185 -10.31 -1.44 -0.37
N GLU A 186 -9.41 -0.70 0.26
CA GLU A 186 -8.12 -0.34 -0.33
C GLU A 186 -7.20 -1.56 -0.51
N ASN A 187 -7.07 -2.40 0.52
CA ASN A 187 -6.19 -3.57 0.51
C ASN A 187 -6.58 -4.56 -0.59
N LYS A 188 -7.88 -4.72 -0.85
CA LYS A 188 -8.40 -5.56 -1.94
C LYS A 188 -7.94 -5.04 -3.31
N LYS A 189 -8.03 -3.74 -3.56
CA LYS A 189 -7.77 -3.12 -4.87
C LYS A 189 -6.27 -2.91 -5.14
N SER A 190 -5.54 -2.40 -4.15
CA SER A 190 -4.18 -1.89 -4.34
C SER A 190 -3.08 -2.93 -4.08
N PHE A 191 -3.38 -4.04 -3.39
CA PHE A 191 -2.37 -5.03 -2.99
C PHE A 191 -2.74 -6.46 -3.36
N ILE A 192 -3.91 -6.95 -2.94
CA ILE A 192 -4.29 -8.36 -3.15
C ILE A 192 -4.38 -8.68 -4.64
N LEU A 193 -5.04 -7.83 -5.43
CA LEU A 193 -5.22 -8.04 -6.86
C LEU A 193 -3.89 -8.01 -7.63
N PRO A 194 -3.01 -7.00 -7.46
CA PRO A 194 -1.67 -6.99 -8.08
C PRO A 194 -0.80 -8.19 -7.71
N ILE A 195 -0.78 -8.60 -6.43
CA ILE A 195 0.04 -9.73 -5.99
C ILE A 195 -0.42 -11.02 -6.67
N LYS A 196 -1.75 -11.26 -6.73
CA LYS A 196 -2.31 -12.41 -7.45
C LYS A 196 -1.95 -12.38 -8.93
N GLN A 197 -2.04 -11.22 -9.58
CA GLN A 197 -1.70 -11.08 -11.00
C GLN A 197 -0.22 -11.36 -11.29
N LEU A 198 0.70 -10.93 -10.42
CA LEU A 198 2.12 -11.25 -10.55
C LEU A 198 2.41 -12.73 -10.29
N GLN A 199 1.67 -13.34 -9.35
CA GLN A 199 1.79 -14.77 -9.06
C GLN A 199 1.33 -15.62 -10.25
N THR A 200 0.20 -15.31 -10.87
CA THR A 200 -0.25 -16.00 -12.08
C THR A 200 0.77 -15.92 -13.21
N ILE A 201 1.46 -14.78 -13.38
CA ILE A 201 2.53 -14.66 -14.38
C ILE A 201 3.71 -15.58 -14.07
N LEU A 202 4.10 -15.71 -12.79
CA LEU A 202 5.19 -16.61 -12.38
C LEU A 202 4.80 -18.09 -12.56
N ASP A 203 3.59 -18.46 -12.15
CA ASP A 203 3.07 -19.83 -12.29
C ASP A 203 3.03 -20.24 -13.78
N GLU A 204 2.74 -19.31 -14.70
CA GLU A 204 2.78 -19.52 -16.16
C GLU A 204 4.20 -19.68 -16.71
N PHE A 205 5.23 -19.07 -16.11
CA PHE A 205 6.62 -19.30 -16.47
C PHE A 205 7.09 -20.70 -16.01
N GLU A 206 6.67 -21.12 -14.82
CA GLU A 206 7.06 -22.42 -14.22
C GLU A 206 6.41 -23.63 -14.92
N GLN A 207 5.26 -23.46 -15.58
CA GLN A 207 4.60 -24.50 -16.37
C GLN A 207 5.15 -24.68 -17.79
N LYS A 208 6.04 -23.79 -18.24
CA LYS A 208 6.59 -23.79 -19.60
C LYS A 208 7.97 -24.45 -19.72
N ASP A 209 8.58 -24.77 -18.58
CA ASP A 209 9.78 -25.61 -18.44
C ASP A 209 9.37 -27.07 -18.12
#